data_AF-A0A5T0UGR3-F1
#
_entry.id   AF-A0A5T0UGR3-F1
#
_cell.length_a   1.000
_cell.length_b   1.000
_cell.length_c   1.000
_cell.angle_alpha   90.00
_cell.angle_beta   90.00
_cell.angle_gamma   90.00
#
_symmetry.space_group_name_H-M   'P 1'
#
loop_
_entity.id
_entity.type
_entity.pdbx_description
1 polymer ?
#
loop_
_entity_poly.entity_id
_entity_poly.type
_entity_poly.pdbx_seq_one_letter_code
_entity_poly.pdbx_strand_id
1 'polypeptide(L)'
;TVYIFTTTDPDVEKNVYERNVFRFASIPFISFTDRRIAVRGLFQSYQVAKELNLDIVHTQTEFSMGLIGKFVAKALKIPCVHTYHTMYEDYLHYVAKGKLLKPSHVRLMTCSFCEKMSGVVAPSERVLETLTRYGVKEPITVIPTGVDLTR
;
A
#
# COMPACT_ATOMS: atom_id res chain seq x y z
N THR A 1 6.39 -9.32 -16.62
CA THR A 1 7.14 -9.81 -15.45
C THR A 1 6.67 -9.08 -14.21
N VAL A 2 6.68 -9.71 -13.04
CA VAL A 2 6.31 -9.05 -11.77
C VAL A 2 7.54 -8.97 -10.86
N TYR A 3 7.71 -7.80 -10.24
CA TYR A 3 8.74 -7.52 -9.24
C TYR A 3 8.09 -7.04 -7.95
N ILE A 4 8.58 -7.53 -6.81
CA ILE A 4 8.01 -7.24 -5.50
C ILE A 4 8.98 -6.35 -4.73
N PHE A 5 8.49 -5.21 -4.24
CA PHE A 5 9.24 -4.29 -3.40
C PHE A 5 8.60 -4.31 -2.02
N THR A 6 9.33 -4.78 -1.01
CA THR A 6 8.79 -5.00 0.34
C THR A 6 9.80 -4.65 1.43
N THR A 7 9.39 -4.64 2.69
CA THR A 7 10.29 -4.40 3.82
C THR A 7 11.10 -5.65 4.19
N THR A 8 12.23 -5.47 4.88
CA THR A 8 12.90 -6.55 5.61
C THR A 8 11.99 -7.11 6.70
N ASP A 9 12.04 -8.42 6.91
CA ASP A 9 11.26 -9.15 7.91
C ASP A 9 12.23 -9.89 8.84
N PRO A 10 12.12 -9.78 10.18
CA PRO A 10 12.98 -10.52 11.10
C PRO A 10 12.85 -12.05 10.98
N ASP A 11 11.70 -12.55 10.51
CA ASP A 11 11.42 -13.98 10.38
C ASP A 11 11.96 -14.56 9.05
N VAL A 12 12.49 -13.70 8.17
CA VAL A 12 13.15 -14.10 6.92
C VAL A 12 14.65 -13.96 7.09
N GLU A 13 15.41 -15.02 6.79
CA GLU A 13 16.87 -14.95 6.89
C GLU A 13 17.43 -13.83 5.98
N LYS A 14 18.38 -13.07 6.50
CA LYS A 14 18.90 -11.87 5.81
C LYS A 14 19.56 -12.15 4.45
N ASN A 15 19.92 -13.40 4.18
CA ASN A 15 20.66 -13.82 2.99
C ASN A 15 19.83 -14.67 2.03
N VAL A 16 18.51 -14.79 2.22
CA VAL A 16 17.65 -15.48 1.24
C VAL A 16 17.54 -14.63 -0.02
N TYR A 17 18.04 -15.16 -1.13
CA TYR A 17 17.75 -14.61 -2.44
C TYR A 17 16.41 -15.15 -2.95
N GLU A 18 15.46 -14.24 -3.12
CA GLU A 18 14.19 -14.51 -3.79
C GLU A 18 14.17 -13.79 -5.13
N ARG A 19 13.94 -14.55 -6.21
CA ARG A 19 13.92 -14.00 -7.56
C ARG A 19 12.85 -12.90 -7.65
N ASN A 20 13.24 -11.75 -8.20
CA ASN A 20 12.39 -10.57 -8.40
C ASN A 20 11.83 -9.92 -7.12
N VAL A 21 12.35 -10.26 -5.93
CA VAL A 21 11.95 -9.64 -4.66
C VAL A 21 13.06 -8.74 -4.15
N PHE A 22 12.72 -7.49 -3.87
CA PHE A 22 13.62 -6.47 -3.34
C PHE A 22 13.15 -6.05 -1.95
N ARG A 23 14.00 -6.29 -0.94
CA ARG A 23 13.71 -6.00 0.47
C ARG A 23 14.44 -4.74 0.94
N PHE A 24 13.69 -3.79 1.50
CA PHE A 24 14.19 -2.50 1.98
C PHE A 24 14.22 -2.44 3.50
N ALA A 25 15.29 -1.87 4.06
CA ALA A 25 15.52 -1.79 5.50
C ALA A 25 14.38 -1.06 6.21
N SER A 26 13.86 -1.65 7.29
CA SER A 26 12.68 -1.16 8.00
C SER A 26 12.81 -1.27 9.52
N ILE A 27 12.05 -0.45 10.24
CA ILE A 27 11.88 -0.52 11.71
C ILE A 27 10.44 -0.89 12.05
N PRO A 28 10.17 -1.51 13.23
CA PRO A 28 8.81 -1.79 13.66
C PRO A 28 8.00 -0.50 13.83
N PHE A 29 6.73 -0.52 13.45
CA PHE A 29 5.81 0.58 13.70
C PHE A 29 5.34 0.53 15.15
N ILE A 30 5.71 1.54 15.93
CA ILE A 30 5.56 1.54 17.41
C ILE A 30 4.10 1.31 17.86
N SER A 31 3.10 1.69 17.06
CA SER A 31 1.68 1.48 17.37
C SER A 31 1.08 0.17 16.84
N PHE A 32 1.78 -0.55 15.96
CA PHE A 32 1.45 -1.92 15.51
C PHE A 32 2.74 -2.66 15.20
N THR A 33 3.23 -3.45 16.15
CA THR A 33 4.53 -4.12 16.05
C THR A 33 4.63 -5.08 14.86
N ASP A 34 3.49 -5.62 14.40
CA ASP A 34 3.39 -6.51 13.23
C ASP A 34 3.57 -5.77 11.88
N ARG A 35 3.53 -4.43 11.89
CA ARG A 35 3.76 -3.61 10.70
C ARG A 35 5.13 -2.95 10.77
N ARG A 36 5.81 -2.89 9.64
CA ARG A 36 7.16 -2.29 9.53
C ARG A 36 7.16 -1.09 8.61
N ILE A 37 7.95 -0.07 8.96
CA ILE A 37 8.16 1.14 8.17
C ILE A 37 9.54 1.08 7.53
N ALA A 38 9.61 1.16 6.20
CA ALA A 38 10.87 1.34 5.49
C ALA A 38 11.50 2.68 5.90
N VAL A 39 12.71 2.63 6.45
CA VAL A 39 13.47 3.83 6.88
C VAL A 39 14.47 4.30 5.85
N ARG A 40 14.80 3.42 4.91
CA ARG A 40 15.72 3.64 3.79
C ARG A 40 15.14 2.91 2.58
N GLY A 41 15.38 3.45 1.39
CA GLY A 41 14.99 2.74 0.17
C GLY A 41 14.41 3.62 -0.92
N LEU A 42 13.97 4.86 -0.66
CA LEU A 42 13.33 5.71 -1.68
C LEU A 42 14.15 5.83 -2.99
N PHE A 43 15.41 6.27 -2.88
CA PHE A 43 16.31 6.39 -4.04
C PHE A 43 16.65 5.03 -4.65
N GLN A 44 16.86 4.01 -3.81
CA GLN A 44 17.17 2.66 -4.27
C GLN A 44 16.00 2.03 -5.04
N SER A 45 14.76 2.15 -4.53
CA SER A 45 13.54 1.71 -5.20
C SER A 45 13.36 2.38 -6.55
N TYR A 46 13.65 3.68 -6.64
CA TYR A 46 13.63 4.39 -7.92
C TYR A 46 14.67 3.85 -8.90
N GLN A 47 15.93 3.68 -8.49
CA GLN A 47 16.99 3.20 -9.39
C GLN A 47 16.70 1.77 -9.87
N VAL A 48 16.33 0.87 -8.96
CA VAL A 48 15.94 -0.50 -9.31
C VAL A 48 14.75 -0.49 -10.27
N ALA A 49 13.70 0.29 -9.98
CA ALA A 49 12.54 0.38 -10.87
C ALA A 49 12.88 0.93 -12.26
N LYS A 50 13.82 1.89 -12.33
CA LYS A 50 14.32 2.44 -13.60
C LYS A 50 15.12 1.42 -14.39
N GLU A 51 16.03 0.69 -13.75
CA GLU A 51 16.84 -0.36 -14.37
C GLU A 51 15.99 -1.52 -14.90
N LEU A 52 14.91 -1.86 -14.17
CA LEU A 52 13.95 -2.88 -14.57
C LEU A 52 12.98 -2.41 -15.67
N ASN A 53 13.00 -1.12 -16.04
CA ASN A 53 12.05 -0.50 -16.97
C ASN A 53 10.59 -0.81 -16.62
N LEU A 54 10.18 -0.57 -15.37
CA LEU A 54 8.80 -0.85 -14.94
C LEU A 54 7.79 -0.02 -15.75
N ASP A 55 6.73 -0.67 -16.21
CA ASP A 55 5.64 -0.03 -16.96
C ASP A 55 4.50 0.47 -16.07
N ILE A 56 4.37 -0.07 -14.86
CA ILE A 56 3.28 0.23 -13.92
C ILE A 56 3.73 -0.07 -12.48
N VAL A 57 3.21 0.70 -11.52
CA VAL A 57 3.35 0.41 -10.09
C VAL A 57 1.99 0.03 -9.50
N HIS A 58 1.94 -1.07 -8.76
CA HIS A 58 0.75 -1.48 -8.01
C HIS A 58 1.06 -1.51 -6.52
N THR A 59 0.45 -0.60 -5.77
CA THR A 59 0.61 -0.50 -4.31
C THR A 59 -0.43 -1.35 -3.59
N GLN A 60 0.02 -2.10 -2.58
CA GLN A 60 -0.81 -3.00 -1.75
C GLN A 60 -0.97 -2.50 -0.31
N THR A 61 -0.44 -1.31 -0.02
CA THR A 61 -0.41 -0.72 1.32
C THR A 61 -0.34 0.79 1.21
N GLU A 62 -0.93 1.49 2.17
CA GLU A 62 -0.94 2.96 2.29
C GLU A 62 0.22 3.47 3.17
N PHE A 63 1.00 2.55 3.73
CA PHE A 63 2.17 2.85 4.56
C PHE A 63 3.40 3.22 3.72
N SER A 64 4.59 3.21 4.34
CA SER A 64 5.86 3.63 3.74
C SER A 64 6.12 3.06 2.34
N MET A 65 5.94 1.75 2.11
CA MET A 65 6.14 1.14 0.79
C MET A 65 5.13 1.63 -0.25
N GLY A 66 3.90 1.93 0.17
CA GLY A 66 2.89 2.56 -0.68
C GLY A 66 3.31 3.95 -1.13
N LEU A 67 3.78 4.77 -0.18
CA LEU A 67 4.28 6.12 -0.47
C LEU A 67 5.51 6.09 -1.38
N ILE A 68 6.44 5.15 -1.15
CA ILE A 68 7.58 4.90 -2.04
C ILE A 68 7.10 4.51 -3.44
N GLY A 69 6.12 3.60 -3.55
CA GLY A 69 5.54 3.19 -4.83
C GLY A 69 4.92 4.38 -5.58
N LYS A 70 4.10 5.20 -4.91
CA LYS A 70 3.56 6.45 -5.49
C LYS A 70 4.65 7.38 -5.98
N PHE A 71 5.71 7.55 -5.20
CA PHE A 71 6.84 8.38 -5.57
C PHE A 71 7.55 7.85 -6.82
N VAL A 72 7.86 6.55 -6.85
CA VAL A 72 8.52 5.90 -7.98
C VAL A 72 7.69 6.03 -9.25
N ALA A 73 6.39 5.75 -9.18
CA ALA A 73 5.49 5.89 -10.32
C ALA A 73 5.48 7.32 -10.88
N LYS A 74 5.37 8.32 -9.99
CA LYS A 74 5.42 9.74 -10.36
C LYS A 74 6.77 10.12 -10.98
N ALA A 75 7.87 9.64 -10.42
CA ALA A 75 9.23 9.96 -10.89
C ALA A 75 9.53 9.32 -12.26
N LEU A 76 9.02 8.12 -12.51
CA LEU A 76 9.15 7.42 -13.80
C LEU A 76 8.06 7.80 -14.82
N LYS A 77 7.04 8.58 -14.39
CA LYS A 77 5.88 8.97 -15.20
C LYS A 77 5.09 7.76 -15.73
N ILE A 78 4.95 6.73 -14.91
CA ILE A 78 4.20 5.52 -15.21
C ILE A 78 2.91 5.45 -14.37
N PRO A 79 1.88 4.72 -14.82
CA PRO A 79 0.64 4.53 -14.06
C PRO A 79 0.89 3.96 -12.66
N CYS A 80 0.08 4.42 -11.70
CA CYS A 80 0.08 3.91 -10.34
C CYS A 80 -1.33 3.44 -9.97
N VAL A 81 -1.47 2.17 -9.61
CA VAL A 81 -2.71 1.56 -9.14
C VAL A 81 -2.58 1.19 -7.67
N HIS A 82 -3.69 1.22 -6.95
CA HIS A 82 -3.73 0.83 -5.54
C HIS A 82 -4.86 -0.15 -5.26
N THR A 83 -4.60 -1.23 -4.52
CA THR A 83 -5.68 -2.03 -3.93
C THR A 83 -5.88 -1.64 -2.47
N TYR A 84 -7.10 -1.24 -2.14
CA TYR A 84 -7.45 -0.82 -0.79
C TYR A 84 -7.98 -1.99 0.02
N HIS A 85 -7.18 -2.47 0.98
CA HIS A 85 -7.47 -3.70 1.73
C HIS A 85 -8.03 -3.46 3.14
N THR A 86 -7.62 -2.37 3.79
CA THR A 86 -7.88 -2.18 5.22
C THR A 86 -9.01 -1.19 5.45
N MET A 87 -10.08 -1.63 6.11
CA MET A 87 -11.14 -0.75 6.58
C MET A 87 -10.67 0.01 7.83
N TYR A 88 -9.80 1.02 7.66
CA TYR A 88 -9.17 1.73 8.78
C TYR A 88 -10.15 2.32 9.81
N GLU A 89 -11.38 2.68 9.40
CA GLU A 89 -12.45 3.10 10.32
C GLU A 89 -12.73 2.04 11.39
N ASP A 90 -12.73 0.76 11.01
CA ASP A 90 -12.99 -0.36 11.91
C ASP A 90 -11.83 -0.57 12.90
N TYR A 91 -10.62 -0.10 12.58
CA TYR A 91 -9.41 -0.30 13.40
C TYR A 91 -9.03 0.89 14.29
N LEU A 92 -9.81 1.99 14.26
CA LEU A 92 -9.51 3.19 15.04
C LEU A 92 -9.33 2.93 16.54
N HIS A 93 -10.04 1.93 17.08
CA HIS A 93 -9.97 1.56 18.49
C HIS A 93 -8.62 0.94 18.90
N TYR A 94 -7.87 0.34 17.95
CA TYR A 94 -6.52 -0.17 18.19
C TYR A 94 -5.46 0.93 18.21
N VAL A 95 -5.71 2.06 17.53
CA VAL A 95 -4.72 3.14 17.41
C VAL A 95 -4.90 4.16 18.52
N ALA A 96 -3.86 4.34 19.33
CA ALA A 96 -3.83 5.35 20.41
C ALA A 96 -5.08 5.32 21.33
N LYS A 97 -5.59 4.11 21.63
CA LYS A 97 -6.80 3.86 22.44
C LYS A 97 -8.07 4.56 21.91
N GLY A 98 -8.17 4.75 20.60
CA GLY A 98 -9.31 5.43 19.96
C GLY A 98 -9.39 6.95 20.19
N LYS A 99 -8.36 7.56 20.81
CA LYS A 99 -8.41 8.99 21.20
C LYS A 99 -7.77 9.93 20.18
N LEU A 100 -6.88 9.43 19.32
CA LEU A 100 -6.05 10.27 18.44
C LEU A 100 -6.56 10.32 16.99
N LEU A 101 -7.07 9.20 16.47
CA LEU A 101 -7.57 9.10 15.10
C LEU A 101 -9.09 9.00 15.09
N LYS A 102 -9.74 9.87 14.32
CA LYS A 102 -11.19 9.89 14.08
C LYS A 102 -11.48 9.40 12.65
N PRO A 103 -12.72 8.97 12.35
CA PRO A 103 -13.11 8.61 10.97
C PRO A 103 -12.78 9.69 9.93
N SER A 104 -12.89 10.97 10.31
CA SER A 104 -12.51 12.10 9.46
C SER A 104 -11.02 12.10 9.07
N HIS A 105 -10.13 11.65 9.96
CA HIS A 105 -8.70 11.51 9.66
C HIS A 105 -8.45 10.37 8.68
N VAL A 106 -9.14 9.23 8.85
CA VAL A 106 -9.06 8.09 7.93
C VAL A 106 -9.50 8.50 6.54
N ARG A 107 -10.64 9.20 6.44
CA ARG A 107 -11.14 9.78 5.20
C ARG A 107 -10.08 10.68 4.54
N LEU A 108 -9.52 11.64 5.28
CA LEU A 108 -8.53 12.57 4.74
C LEU A 108 -7.27 11.86 4.25
N MET A 109 -6.74 10.93 5.04
CA MET A 109 -5.55 10.14 4.69
C MET A 109 -5.81 9.25 3.47
N THR A 110 -6.97 8.60 3.40
CA THR A 110 -7.35 7.75 2.28
C THR A 110 -7.49 8.55 0.99
N CYS A 111 -8.20 9.69 1.02
CA CYS A 111 -8.32 10.57 -0.14
C CYS A 111 -6.95 11.11 -0.58
N SER A 112 -6.10 11.54 0.36
CA SER A 112 -4.74 12.00 0.04
C SER A 112 -3.86 10.89 -0.55
N PHE A 113 -3.99 9.66 -0.05
CA PHE A 113 -3.26 8.52 -0.57
C PHE A 113 -3.77 8.08 -1.95
N CYS A 114 -5.08 8.12 -2.20
CA CYS A 114 -5.64 7.77 -3.51
C CYS A 114 -5.40 8.87 -4.56
N GLU A 115 -5.09 10.10 -4.13
CA GLU A 115 -4.90 11.23 -5.04
C GLU A 115 -3.90 10.91 -6.17
N LYS A 116 -4.33 11.12 -7.42
CA LYS A 116 -3.57 10.92 -8.67
C LYS A 116 -3.25 9.45 -9.00
N MET A 117 -3.94 8.49 -8.41
CA MET A 117 -3.87 7.10 -8.87
C MET A 117 -4.55 6.96 -10.25
N SER A 118 -4.00 6.12 -11.10
CA SER A 118 -4.62 5.73 -12.38
C SER A 118 -5.85 4.85 -12.17
N GLY A 119 -5.94 4.18 -11.03
CA GLY A 119 -7.12 3.42 -10.59
C GLY A 119 -6.95 2.88 -9.18
N VAL A 120 -8.09 2.64 -8.53
CA VAL A 120 -8.18 2.02 -7.20
C VAL A 120 -9.00 0.74 -7.32
N VAL A 121 -8.47 -0.34 -6.77
CA VAL A 121 -9.15 -1.64 -6.71
C VAL A 121 -9.81 -1.79 -5.35
N ALA A 122 -11.11 -2.02 -5.36
CA ALA A 122 -11.90 -2.39 -4.18
C ALA A 122 -12.16 -3.91 -4.20
N PRO A 123 -11.88 -4.65 -3.11
CA PRO A 123 -12.10 -6.10 -3.08
C PRO A 123 -13.59 -6.50 -2.92
N SER A 124 -14.48 -5.54 -2.69
CA SER A 124 -15.93 -5.77 -2.56
C SER A 124 -16.71 -4.46 -2.78
N GLU A 125 -18.02 -4.59 -3.02
CA GLU A 125 -18.96 -3.45 -3.08
C GLU A 125 -18.93 -2.61 -1.79
N ARG A 126 -18.81 -3.26 -0.62
CA ARG A 126 -18.70 -2.56 0.67
C ARG A 126 -17.49 -1.61 0.73
N VAL A 127 -16.37 -2.01 0.14
CA VAL A 127 -15.17 -1.16 0.07
C VAL A 127 -15.37 -0.04 -0.94
N LEU A 128 -15.98 -0.33 -2.10
CA LEU A 128 -16.34 0.69 -3.09
C LEU A 128 -17.19 1.79 -2.44
N GLU A 129 -18.31 1.42 -1.79
CA GLU A 129 -19.21 2.36 -1.11
C GLU A 129 -18.47 3.21 -0.08
N THR A 130 -17.51 2.62 0.63
CA THR A 130 -16.70 3.31 1.63
C THR A 130 -15.75 4.33 1.01
N LEU A 131 -15.04 3.96 -0.06
CA LEU A 131 -14.16 4.88 -0.77
C LEU A 131 -14.96 6.02 -1.43
N THR A 132 -16.14 5.71 -1.97
CA THR A 132 -17.08 6.72 -2.50
C THR A 132 -17.57 7.65 -1.40
N ARG A 133 -17.93 7.12 -0.22
CA ARG A 133 -18.33 7.94 0.96
C ARG A 133 -17.20 8.84 1.45
N TYR A 134 -15.94 8.37 1.40
CA TYR A 134 -14.79 9.21 1.70
C TYR A 134 -14.60 10.33 0.68
N GLY A 135 -15.05 10.13 -0.56
CA GLY A 135 -14.90 11.08 -1.65
C GLY A 135 -13.58 10.90 -2.40
N VAL A 136 -13.09 9.66 -2.49
CA VAL A 136 -12.05 9.28 -3.46
C VAL A 136 -12.60 9.57 -4.85
N LYS A 137 -11.81 10.28 -5.68
CA LYS A 137 -12.25 10.78 -6.99
C LYS A 137 -11.70 9.96 -8.14
N GLU A 138 -10.65 9.20 -7.88
CA GLU A 138 -9.99 8.33 -8.84
C GLU A 138 -10.91 7.18 -9.26
N PRO A 139 -10.75 6.63 -10.48
CA PRO A 139 -11.54 5.50 -10.93
C PRO A 139 -11.42 4.32 -9.96
N ILE A 140 -12.55 3.82 -9.46
CA ILE A 140 -12.59 2.66 -8.56
C ILE A 140 -13.21 1.49 -9.30
N THR A 141 -12.60 0.31 -9.23
CA THR A 141 -13.13 -0.93 -9.82
C THR A 141 -13.19 -2.01 -8.76
N VAL A 142 -14.33 -2.69 -8.67
CA VAL A 142 -14.47 -3.85 -7.80
C VAL A 142 -13.81 -5.05 -8.48
N ILE A 143 -12.77 -5.58 -7.85
CA ILE A 143 -12.12 -6.84 -8.25
C ILE A 143 -12.13 -7.74 -7.02
N PRO A 144 -13.07 -8.70 -6.92
CA PRO A 144 -13.19 -9.55 -5.75
C PRO A 144 -11.92 -10.35 -5.50
N THR A 145 -11.51 -10.44 -4.24
CA THR A 145 -10.52 -11.44 -3.83
C THR A 145 -11.18 -12.80 -3.90
N GLY A 146 -10.64 -13.71 -4.72
CA GLY A 146 -11.16 -15.06 -4.92
C GLY A 146 -11.02 -15.93 -3.68
N VAL A 147 -11.90 -15.70 -2.69
CA VAL A 147 -12.08 -16.64 -1.58
C VAL A 147 -12.93 -17.78 -2.12
N ASP A 148 -12.35 -18.97 -2.16
CA ASP A 148 -13.07 -20.18 -2.49
C ASP A 148 -14.07 -20.49 -1.37
N LEU A 149 -15.36 -20.31 -1.64
CA LEU A 149 -16.44 -20.57 -0.67
C LEU A 149 -16.75 -22.07 -0.53
N THR A 150 -16.02 -22.93 -1.25
CA THR A 150 -16.23 -24.39 -1.24
C THR A 150 -15.25 -25.14 -0.32
N ARG A 151 -14.46 -24.43 0.50
CA ARG A 151 -13.52 -24.99 1.46
C ARG A 151 -13.72 -24.51 2.88
#